data_AF-A0A818WXD6-F1
#
_entry.id   AF-A0A818WXD6-F1
#
_cell.length_a   1.000
_cell.length_b   1.000
_cell.length_c   1.000
_cell.angle_alpha   90.00
_cell.angle_beta   90.00
_cell.angle_gamma   90.00
#
_symmetry.space_group_name_H-M   'P 1'
#
loop_
_entity.id
_entity.type
_entity.pdbx_description
1 polymer ?
#
loop_
_entity_poly.entity_id
_entity_poly.type
_entity_poly.pdbx_seq_one_letter_code
_entity_poly.pdbx_strand_id
1 'polypeptide(L)'
;YSFIRTDQLDGETDWKLRIATPMTQSLEDISILISDKSQTVKIHSEPPCLNIQEFNGVFSWKSEVPLSVENMLWSGTVIATGEVIGCVIYTGTDTRMVLNTSKPRHKFGLVDKEINTFAKLLFLGSATLALVLVILKGVDGLWYRYFVRFLLLLSYMVPLSLRVNLDLGKLVYSWFIQQDKDIPGSVVRSSTIPEELGRIGYLLADKTGTLTQNVMVFKR
;
A
#
# COMPACT_ATOMS: atom_id res chain seq x y z
N TYR A 1 -4.97 32.34 -9.11
CA TYR A 1 -3.82 31.59 -8.57
C TYR A 1 -4.27 30.87 -7.32
N SER A 2 -3.65 29.76 -6.97
CA SER A 2 -4.08 28.95 -5.83
C SER A 2 -2.87 28.38 -5.12
N PHE A 3 -2.92 28.32 -3.79
CA PHE A 3 -1.91 27.65 -3.00
C PHE A 3 -2.32 26.21 -2.74
N ILE A 4 -1.37 25.29 -2.85
CA ILE A 4 -1.57 23.89 -2.53
C ILE A 4 -0.56 23.39 -1.50
N ARG A 5 -0.97 22.38 -0.74
CA ARG A 5 -0.08 21.60 0.12
C ARG A 5 0.16 20.23 -0.49
N THR A 6 1.42 19.80 -0.47
CA THR A 6 1.87 18.49 -0.98
C THR A 6 2.39 17.56 0.11
N ASP A 7 2.06 17.83 1.38
CA ASP A 7 2.51 17.08 2.56
C ASP A 7 2.23 15.57 2.47
N GLN A 8 1.16 15.17 1.76
CA GLN A 8 0.80 13.77 1.53
C GLN A 8 1.63 13.06 0.43
N LEU A 9 2.31 13.82 -0.44
CA LEU A 9 3.04 13.30 -1.61
C LEU A 9 4.55 13.28 -1.40
N ASP A 10 5.11 14.37 -0.87
CA ASP A 10 6.57 14.57 -0.72
C ASP A 10 7.00 14.94 0.70
N GLY A 11 6.05 15.11 1.64
CA GLY A 11 6.36 15.49 3.02
C GLY A 11 6.78 16.95 3.19
N GLU A 12 6.63 17.79 2.16
CA GLU A 12 6.90 19.22 2.26
C GLU A 12 5.72 19.97 2.92
N THR A 13 6.05 20.85 3.87
CA THR A 13 5.04 21.66 4.59
C THR A 13 4.74 23.00 3.94
N ASP A 14 5.57 23.41 2.98
CA ASP A 14 5.48 24.71 2.35
C ASP A 14 4.31 24.77 1.35
N TRP A 15 3.66 25.93 1.30
CA TRP A 15 2.62 26.18 0.33
C TRP A 15 3.23 26.41 -1.05
N LYS A 16 2.84 25.58 -2.02
CA LYS A 16 3.28 25.72 -3.41
C LYS A 16 2.25 26.54 -4.18
N LEU A 17 2.72 27.58 -4.86
CA LEU A 17 1.89 28.38 -5.73
C LEU A 17 1.61 27.61 -7.04
N ARG A 18 0.34 27.60 -7.44
CA ARG A 18 -0.12 27.07 -8.73
C ARG A 18 -0.87 28.15 -9.49
N ILE A 19 -0.57 28.25 -10.78
CA ILE A 19 -1.06 29.31 -11.65
C ILE A 19 -1.83 28.66 -12.80
N ALA A 20 -3.02 29.18 -13.09
CA ALA A 20 -3.78 28.78 -14.27
C ALA A 20 -3.05 29.21 -15.55
N THR A 21 -3.41 28.66 -16.70
CA THR A 21 -2.83 29.13 -17.96
C THR A 21 -3.20 30.60 -18.19
N PRO A 22 -2.30 31.43 -18.75
CA PRO A 22 -2.57 32.86 -18.97
C PRO A 22 -3.87 33.12 -19.75
N MET A 23 -4.21 32.21 -20.68
CA MET A 23 -5.42 32.30 -21.50
C MET A 23 -6.70 32.06 -20.70
N THR A 24 -6.67 31.18 -19.69
CA THR A 24 -7.84 30.87 -18.86
C THR A 24 -7.96 31.79 -17.65
N GLN A 25 -6.87 32.44 -17.25
CA GLN A 25 -6.85 33.38 -16.12
C GLN A 25 -7.69 34.64 -16.36
N SER A 26 -7.87 35.06 -17.61
CA SER A 26 -8.69 36.23 -17.98
C SER A 26 -10.18 35.90 -18.10
N LEU A 27 -10.57 34.63 -17.98
CA LEU A 27 -11.96 34.23 -18.07
C LEU A 27 -12.64 34.33 -16.71
N GLU A 28 -13.71 35.12 -16.65
CA GLU A 28 -14.55 35.21 -15.44
C GLU A 28 -15.44 33.98 -15.27
N ASP A 29 -15.82 33.32 -16.38
CA ASP A 29 -16.69 32.16 -16.36
C ASP A 29 -16.30 31.10 -17.43
N ILE A 30 -16.34 29.83 -17.03
CA ILE A 30 -15.99 28.68 -17.87
C ILE A 30 -17.04 28.46 -18.97
N SER A 31 -18.27 28.94 -18.74
CA SER A 31 -19.35 28.85 -19.70
C SER A 31 -18.94 29.41 -21.08
N ILE A 32 -18.03 30.39 -21.12
CA ILE A 32 -17.44 30.95 -22.35
C ILE A 32 -16.61 29.90 -23.09
N LEU A 33 -15.84 29.09 -22.36
CA LEU A 33 -15.01 28.02 -22.92
C LEU A 33 -15.85 26.86 -23.46
N ILE A 34 -16.99 26.58 -22.81
CA ILE A 34 -17.91 25.49 -23.17
C ILE A 34 -18.86 25.90 -24.31
N SER A 35 -19.26 27.17 -24.36
CA SER A 35 -20.20 27.70 -25.36
C SER A 35 -19.55 28.06 -26.70
N ASP A 36 -18.23 28.28 -26.72
CA ASP A 36 -17.48 28.51 -27.95
C ASP A 36 -17.36 27.23 -28.79
N LYS A 37 -18.42 26.93 -29.55
CA LYS A 37 -18.46 25.80 -30.50
C LYS A 37 -17.50 25.98 -31.69
N SER A 38 -16.87 27.15 -31.85
CA SER A 38 -15.99 27.43 -32.98
C SER A 38 -14.57 26.89 -32.79
N GLN A 39 -14.14 26.60 -31.56
CA GLN A 39 -12.78 26.11 -31.29
C GLN A 39 -12.78 24.96 -30.30
N THR A 40 -12.14 23.85 -30.69
CA THR A 40 -11.94 22.70 -29.81
C THR A 40 -10.76 22.95 -28.89
N VAL A 41 -10.98 22.88 -27.58
CA VAL A 41 -9.92 22.88 -26.56
C VAL A 41 -9.22 21.53 -26.58
N LYS A 42 -7.90 21.52 -26.77
CA LYS A 42 -7.08 20.30 -26.77
C LYS A 42 -5.97 20.41 -25.74
N ILE A 43 -5.79 19.35 -24.95
CA ILE A 43 -4.69 19.21 -24.01
C ILE A 43 -3.87 18.00 -24.44
N HIS A 44 -2.65 18.24 -24.86
CA HIS A 44 -1.68 17.17 -25.11
C HIS A 44 -0.79 17.07 -23.87
N SER A 45 -0.71 15.88 -23.27
CA SER A 45 0.13 15.62 -22.10
C SER A 45 1.06 14.46 -22.37
N GLU A 46 2.20 14.45 -21.67
CA GLU A 46 3.10 13.30 -21.64
C GLU A 46 2.41 12.05 -21.03
N PRO A 47 2.88 10.83 -21.35
CA PRO A 47 2.39 9.63 -20.69
C PRO A 47 2.64 9.68 -19.17
N PRO A 48 1.82 9.00 -18.36
CA PRO A 48 1.97 9.00 -16.90
C PRO A 48 3.37 8.56 -16.45
N CYS A 49 4.03 9.37 -15.63
CA CYS A 49 5.37 9.14 -15.11
C CYS A 49 5.39 9.20 -13.57
N LEU A 50 6.43 8.62 -12.96
CA LEU A 50 6.57 8.54 -11.49
C LEU A 50 7.06 9.86 -10.86
N ASN A 51 7.85 10.63 -11.61
CA ASN A 51 8.45 11.86 -11.12
C ASN A 51 7.35 12.88 -10.80
N ILE A 52 7.28 13.42 -9.58
CA ILE A 52 6.25 14.37 -9.16
C ILE A 52 6.64 15.82 -9.50
N GLN A 53 7.93 16.07 -9.78
CA GLN A 53 8.53 17.39 -9.99
C GLN A 53 8.60 17.83 -11.45
N GLU A 54 8.19 16.97 -12.39
CA GLU A 54 8.28 17.25 -13.83
C GLU A 54 6.94 16.97 -14.49
N PHE A 55 6.43 17.87 -15.32
CA PHE A 55 5.22 17.67 -16.11
C PHE A 55 5.35 18.51 -17.36
N ASN A 56 5.20 17.86 -18.51
CA ASN A 56 5.21 18.53 -19.80
C ASN A 56 3.89 18.29 -20.52
N GLY A 57 3.24 19.38 -20.90
CA GLY A 57 2.05 19.33 -21.73
C GLY A 57 1.92 20.58 -22.60
N VAL A 58 0.95 20.58 -23.50
CA VAL A 58 0.60 21.70 -24.34
C VAL A 58 -0.91 21.89 -24.29
N PHE A 59 -1.33 23.09 -23.90
CA PHE A 59 -2.71 23.55 -23.95
C PHE A 59 -2.92 24.30 -25.27
N SER A 60 -3.86 23.85 -26.09
CA SER A 60 -4.20 24.47 -27.38
C SER A 60 -5.62 25.03 -27.33
N TRP A 61 -5.72 26.37 -27.29
CA TRP A 61 -6.95 27.14 -27.43
C TRP A 61 -6.62 28.54 -27.95
N LYS A 62 -7.03 28.87 -29.18
CA LYS A 62 -6.60 30.02 -30.00
C LYS A 62 -5.10 30.06 -30.32
N SER A 63 -4.25 29.70 -29.37
CA SER A 63 -2.80 29.56 -29.47
C SER A 63 -2.34 28.38 -28.61
N GLU A 64 -1.12 27.91 -28.85
CA GLU A 64 -0.50 26.83 -28.08
C GLU A 64 0.33 27.42 -26.94
N VAL A 65 0.07 26.94 -25.72
CA VAL A 65 0.76 27.36 -24.49
C VAL A 65 1.33 26.11 -23.81
N PRO A 66 2.64 26.11 -23.46
CA PRO A 66 3.21 24.99 -22.72
C PRO A 66 2.65 24.94 -21.29
N LEU A 67 2.39 23.73 -20.82
CA LEU A 67 1.99 23.42 -19.45
C LEU A 67 3.19 22.83 -18.70
N SER A 68 3.44 23.34 -17.50
CA SER A 68 4.46 22.83 -16.60
C SER A 68 3.82 22.32 -15.30
N VAL A 69 4.65 21.86 -14.36
CA VAL A 69 4.20 21.46 -13.01
C VAL A 69 3.49 22.58 -12.26
N GLU A 70 3.81 23.84 -12.55
CA GLU A 70 3.15 25.01 -11.94
C GLU A 70 1.66 25.13 -12.33
N ASN A 71 1.26 24.52 -13.44
CA ASN A 71 -0.12 24.49 -13.91
C ASN A 71 -0.86 23.20 -13.49
N MET A 72 -0.19 22.28 -12.79
CA MET A 72 -0.73 20.95 -12.49
C MET A 72 -1.04 20.75 -11.01
N LEU A 73 -2.15 20.06 -10.76
CA LEU A 73 -2.60 19.66 -9.42
C LEU A 73 -2.56 18.14 -9.31
N TRP A 74 -1.82 17.62 -8.33
CA TRP A 74 -1.72 16.19 -8.12
C TRP A 74 -2.89 15.66 -7.30
N SER A 75 -3.29 14.42 -7.55
CA SER A 75 -4.22 13.72 -6.67
C SER A 75 -3.62 13.62 -5.26
N GLY A 76 -4.39 13.97 -4.23
CA GLY A 76 -3.95 13.99 -2.84
C GLY A 76 -3.43 15.34 -2.32
N THR A 77 -3.33 16.37 -3.17
CA THR A 77 -2.99 17.72 -2.71
C THR A 77 -4.18 18.42 -2.07
N VAL A 78 -3.93 19.22 -1.03
CA VAL A 78 -4.96 20.05 -0.39
C VAL A 78 -4.89 21.46 -0.93
N ILE A 79 -6.00 21.98 -1.45
CA ILE A 79 -6.12 23.37 -1.89
C ILE A 79 -6.34 24.26 -0.66
N ALA A 80 -5.53 25.30 -0.53
CA ALA A 80 -5.55 26.20 0.63
C ALA A 80 -6.51 27.39 0.45
N THR A 81 -6.64 27.87 -0.78
CA THR A 81 -7.27 29.16 -1.08
C THR A 81 -8.20 29.07 -2.28
N GLY A 82 -9.47 29.40 -2.03
CA GLY A 82 -10.48 29.63 -3.07
C GLY A 82 -11.00 28.35 -3.73
N GLU A 83 -11.75 28.57 -4.80
CA GLU A 83 -12.26 27.52 -5.68
C GLU A 83 -11.36 27.41 -6.91
N VAL A 84 -11.11 26.18 -7.35
CA VAL A 84 -10.29 25.92 -8.53
C VAL A 84 -11.10 25.12 -9.52
N ILE A 85 -11.09 25.59 -10.76
CA ILE A 85 -11.62 24.86 -11.89
C ILE A 85 -10.44 24.31 -12.67
N GLY A 86 -10.46 23.00 -12.91
CA GLY A 86 -9.41 22.31 -13.65
C GLY A 86 -9.99 21.25 -14.58
N CYS A 87 -9.19 20.88 -15.57
CA CYS A 87 -9.46 19.74 -16.44
C CYS A 87 -8.72 18.51 -15.89
N VAL A 88 -9.40 17.38 -15.79
CA VAL A 88 -8.81 16.13 -15.31
C VAL A 88 -7.99 15.49 -16.44
N ILE A 89 -6.68 15.38 -16.25
CA ILE A 89 -5.75 14.79 -17.24
C ILE A 89 -5.55 13.29 -16.98
N TYR A 90 -5.21 12.92 -15.73
CA TYR A 90 -4.96 11.53 -15.34
C TYR A 90 -6.02 11.06 -14.34
N THR A 91 -6.43 9.80 -14.46
CA THR A 91 -7.47 9.20 -13.59
C THR A 91 -7.03 7.85 -13.04
N GLY A 92 -7.52 7.50 -11.85
CA GLY A 92 -7.30 6.19 -11.23
C GLY A 92 -5.83 5.80 -11.14
N THR A 93 -5.47 4.71 -11.82
CA THR A 93 -4.13 4.11 -11.83
C THR A 93 -3.06 4.98 -12.49
N ASP A 94 -3.47 5.96 -13.29
CA ASP A 94 -2.55 6.83 -14.03
C ASP A 94 -2.14 8.06 -13.20
N THR A 95 -2.78 8.27 -12.03
CA THR A 95 -2.39 9.35 -11.13
C THR A 95 -1.03 9.06 -10.48
N ARG A 96 -0.20 10.09 -10.34
CA ARG A 96 1.15 9.95 -9.76
C ARG A 96 1.15 9.41 -8.33
N MET A 97 0.11 9.70 -7.55
CA MET A 97 -0.06 9.17 -6.20
C MET A 97 -0.21 7.63 -6.22
N VAL A 98 -1.01 7.11 -7.15
CA VAL A 98 -1.24 5.67 -7.28
C VAL A 98 -0.05 4.98 -7.94
N LEU A 99 0.60 5.62 -8.92
CA LEU A 99 1.83 5.08 -9.53
C LEU A 99 2.96 4.92 -8.50
N ASN A 100 3.06 5.83 -7.53
CA ASN A 100 4.01 5.72 -6.41
C ASN A 100 3.53 4.79 -5.28
N THR A 101 2.33 4.19 -5.40
CA THR A 101 1.80 3.23 -4.44
C THR A 101 2.13 1.80 -4.87
N SER A 102 2.70 1.00 -3.95
CA SER A 102 2.89 -0.43 -4.18
C SER A 102 1.56 -1.18 -4.15
N LYS A 103 1.37 -2.17 -5.03
CA LYS A 103 0.18 -3.04 -5.01
C LYS A 103 0.02 -3.72 -3.64
N PRO A 104 -1.21 -3.78 -3.08
CA PRO A 104 -1.47 -4.47 -1.82
C PRO A 104 -1.01 -5.93 -1.91
N ARG A 105 -0.18 -6.36 -0.96
CA ARG A 105 0.28 -7.75 -0.83
C ARG A 105 -0.18 -8.34 0.49
N HIS A 106 -0.48 -9.63 0.49
CA HIS A 106 -0.69 -10.36 1.73
C HIS A 106 0.60 -10.38 2.56
N LYS A 107 0.48 -10.04 3.85
CA LYS A 107 1.59 -10.02 4.80
C LYS A 107 1.64 -11.36 5.52
N PHE A 108 2.76 -12.06 5.39
CA PHE A 108 3.07 -13.30 6.11
C PHE A 108 4.18 -13.04 7.12
N GLY A 109 4.00 -13.51 8.36
CA GLY A 109 4.98 -13.37 9.42
C GLY A 109 6.20 -14.27 9.21
N LEU A 110 7.29 -13.98 9.90
CA LEU A 110 8.44 -14.87 10.07
C LEU A 110 8.03 -16.11 10.87
N VAL A 111 7.18 -15.94 11.89
CA VAL A 111 6.63 -17.04 12.70
C VAL A 111 5.91 -18.07 11.82
N ASP A 112 5.09 -17.62 10.86
CA ASP A 112 4.40 -18.51 9.92
C ASP A 112 5.38 -19.34 9.07
N LYS A 113 6.51 -18.73 8.68
CA LYS A 113 7.56 -19.43 7.91
C LYS A 113 8.28 -20.46 8.77
N GLU A 114 8.57 -20.14 10.03
CA GLU A 114 9.18 -21.06 11.01
C GLU A 114 8.27 -22.28 11.23
N ILE A 115 6.97 -22.07 11.48
CA ILE A 115 5.99 -23.15 11.68
C ILE A 115 5.88 -24.03 10.44
N ASN A 116 5.83 -23.43 9.25
CA ASN A 116 5.82 -24.19 8.00
C ASN A 116 7.10 -25.03 7.82
N THR A 117 8.24 -24.52 8.30
CA THR A 117 9.52 -25.25 8.25
C THR A 117 9.50 -26.44 9.22
N PHE A 118 8.99 -26.26 10.44
CA PHE A 118 8.81 -27.37 11.38
C PHE A 118 7.80 -28.40 10.88
N ALA A 119 6.68 -27.97 10.29
CA ALA A 119 5.68 -28.88 9.73
C ALA A 119 6.28 -29.74 8.60
N LYS A 120 7.10 -29.15 7.73
CA LYS A 120 7.84 -29.90 6.68
C LYS A 120 8.80 -30.92 7.28
N LEU A 121 9.55 -30.54 8.32
CA LEU A 121 10.47 -31.45 9.00
C LEU A 121 9.73 -32.62 9.65
N LEU A 122 8.63 -32.35 10.36
CA LEU A 122 7.80 -33.39 10.99
C LEU A 122 7.16 -34.33 9.97
N PHE A 123 6.70 -33.81 8.84
CA PHE A 123 6.14 -34.62 7.75
C PHE A 123 7.20 -35.53 7.11
N LEU A 124 8.40 -35.02 6.87
CA LEU A 124 9.51 -35.84 6.37
C LEU A 124 9.90 -36.91 7.40
N GLY A 125 9.97 -36.54 8.68
CA GLY A 125 10.25 -37.48 9.78
C GLY A 125 9.19 -38.58 9.93
N SER A 126 7.91 -38.26 9.77
CA SER A 126 6.84 -39.26 9.83
C SER A 126 6.84 -40.19 8.60
N ALA A 127 7.17 -39.65 7.41
CA ALA A 127 7.32 -40.45 6.20
C ALA A 127 8.51 -41.41 6.28
N THR A 128 9.66 -40.97 6.82
CA THR A 128 10.83 -41.85 7.02
C THR A 128 10.55 -42.91 8.06
N LEU A 129 9.91 -42.57 9.17
CA LEU A 129 9.52 -43.54 10.20
C LEU A 129 8.50 -44.55 9.66
N ALA A 130 7.51 -44.12 8.88
CA ALA A 130 6.56 -45.01 8.21
C ALA A 130 7.28 -46.01 7.29
N LEU A 131 8.28 -45.54 6.54
CA LEU A 131 9.09 -46.39 5.66
C LEU A 131 9.90 -47.42 6.45
N VAL A 132 10.55 -47.01 7.55
CA VAL A 132 11.27 -47.92 8.44
C VAL A 132 10.35 -49.00 9.01
N LEU A 133 9.13 -48.65 9.43
CA LEU A 133 8.16 -49.62 9.93
C LEU A 133 7.71 -50.62 8.86
N VAL A 134 7.59 -50.21 7.60
CA VAL A 134 7.31 -51.12 6.48
C VAL A 134 8.47 -52.10 6.26
N ILE A 135 9.71 -51.62 6.33
CA ILE A 135 10.90 -52.47 6.20
C ILE A 135 10.96 -53.49 7.34
N LEU A 136 10.78 -53.05 8.60
CA LEU A 136 10.82 -53.92 9.79
C LEU A 136 9.71 -54.98 9.77
N LYS A 137 8.53 -54.64 9.24
CA LYS A 137 7.41 -55.57 9.08
C LYS A 137 7.69 -56.67 8.03
N GLY A 138 8.57 -56.41 7.07
CA GLY A 138 8.78 -57.26 5.89
C GLY A 138 8.04 -56.74 4.66
N VAL A 139 8.76 -56.72 3.53
CA VAL A 139 8.29 -56.15 2.26
C VAL A 139 7.51 -57.20 1.48
N ASP A 140 6.23 -57.38 1.82
CA ASP A 140 5.30 -58.20 1.03
C ASP A 140 4.71 -57.40 -0.15
N GLY A 141 4.07 -58.08 -1.10
CA GLY A 141 3.58 -57.52 -2.38
C GLY A 141 2.61 -56.34 -2.33
N LEU A 142 2.17 -55.89 -1.15
CA LEU A 142 1.32 -54.71 -0.94
C LEU A 142 1.95 -53.70 0.05
N TRP A 143 3.27 -53.57 0.06
CA TRP A 143 4.03 -52.66 0.93
C TRP A 143 3.49 -51.21 0.96
N TYR A 144 2.99 -50.69 -0.17
CA TYR A 144 2.42 -49.35 -0.27
C TYR A 144 1.14 -49.17 0.56
N ARG A 145 0.30 -50.21 0.72
CA ARG A 145 -0.90 -50.15 1.59
C ARG A 145 -0.50 -50.04 3.05
N TYR A 146 0.53 -50.77 3.45
CA TYR A 146 1.08 -50.69 4.80
C TYR A 146 1.78 -49.34 5.04
N PHE A 147 2.49 -48.81 4.04
CA PHE A 147 3.08 -47.47 4.11
C PHE A 147 2.03 -46.39 4.35
N VAL A 148 0.97 -46.34 3.54
CA VAL A 148 -0.13 -45.37 3.74
C VAL A 148 -0.81 -45.56 5.09
N ARG A 149 -1.01 -46.81 5.53
CA ARG A 149 -1.59 -47.09 6.86
C ARG A 149 -0.70 -46.57 8.00
N PHE A 150 0.61 -46.80 7.94
CA PHE A 150 1.54 -46.28 8.95
C PHE A 150 1.66 -44.76 8.88
N LEU A 151 1.64 -44.15 7.69
CA LEU A 151 1.65 -42.69 7.53
C LEU A 151 0.37 -42.06 8.12
N LEU A 152 -0.80 -42.66 7.90
CA LEU A 152 -2.05 -42.24 8.53
C LEU A 152 -1.99 -42.40 10.06
N LEU A 153 -1.44 -43.51 10.55
CA LEU A 153 -1.25 -43.70 11.99
C LEU A 153 -0.26 -42.69 12.58
N LEU A 154 0.77 -42.26 11.85
CA LEU A 154 1.75 -41.26 12.30
C LEU A 154 1.31 -39.81 12.02
N SER A 155 0.18 -39.60 11.35
CA SER A 155 -0.30 -38.26 10.97
C SER A 155 -0.61 -37.37 12.18
N TYR A 156 -0.89 -37.95 13.36
CA TYR A 156 -1.07 -37.17 14.60
C TYR A 156 0.20 -36.45 15.05
N MET A 157 1.39 -36.85 14.56
CA MET A 157 2.65 -36.16 14.86
C MET A 157 2.73 -34.78 14.19
N VAL A 158 1.98 -34.54 13.11
CA VAL A 158 1.88 -33.22 12.48
C VAL A 158 0.81 -32.43 13.21
N PRO A 159 1.14 -31.35 13.94
CA PRO A 159 0.18 -30.65 14.76
C PRO A 159 -0.72 -29.75 13.90
N LEU A 160 -1.80 -30.33 13.37
CA LEU A 160 -2.77 -29.61 12.54
C LEU A 160 -3.49 -28.50 13.32
N SER A 161 -3.74 -28.73 14.62
CA SER A 161 -4.40 -27.77 15.52
C SER A 161 -3.53 -26.55 15.87
N LEU A 162 -2.20 -26.66 15.78
CA LEU A 162 -1.29 -25.57 16.12
C LEU A 162 -1.56 -24.33 15.25
N ARG A 163 -1.80 -24.54 13.95
CA ARG A 163 -2.08 -23.44 13.02
C ARG A 163 -3.35 -22.68 13.39
N VAL A 164 -4.42 -23.41 13.68
CA VAL A 164 -5.71 -22.81 14.06
C VAL A 164 -5.59 -22.07 15.39
N ASN A 165 -4.89 -22.64 16.37
CA ASN A 165 -4.65 -22.00 17.65
C ASN A 165 -3.84 -20.70 17.51
N LEU A 166 -2.85 -20.69 16.63
CA LEU A 166 -2.08 -19.49 16.34
C LEU A 166 -2.92 -18.43 15.63
N ASP A 167 -3.70 -18.79 14.62
CA ASP A 167 -4.59 -17.87 13.92
C ASP A 167 -5.60 -17.24 14.90
N LEU A 168 -6.19 -18.04 15.80
CA LEU A 168 -7.07 -17.53 16.86
C LEU A 168 -6.33 -16.62 17.84
N GLY A 169 -5.11 -17.00 18.24
CA GLY A 169 -4.26 -16.16 19.09
C GLY A 169 -3.99 -14.80 18.47
N LYS A 170 -3.63 -14.75 17.17
CA LYS A 170 -3.40 -13.49 16.45
C LYS A 170 -4.63 -12.59 16.43
N LEU A 171 -5.83 -13.18 16.26
CA LEU A 171 -7.09 -12.42 16.33
C LEU A 171 -7.32 -11.82 17.72
N VAL A 172 -7.11 -12.60 18.78
CA VAL A 172 -7.27 -12.14 20.17
C VAL A 172 -6.28 -11.02 20.49
N TYR A 173 -5.00 -11.16 20.12
CA TYR A 173 -4.00 -10.10 20.33
C TYR A 173 -4.34 -8.84 19.52
N SER A 174 -4.80 -8.99 18.29
CA SER A 174 -5.24 -7.85 17.47
C SER A 174 -6.44 -7.12 18.07
N TRP A 175 -7.31 -7.83 18.77
CA TRP A 175 -8.43 -7.24 19.51
C TRP A 175 -7.95 -6.50 20.77
N PHE A 176 -7.04 -7.10 21.55
CA PHE A 176 -6.44 -6.43 22.71
C PHE A 176 -5.74 -5.13 22.32
N ILE A 177 -4.98 -5.09 21.22
CA ILE A 177 -4.30 -3.89 20.74
C ILE A 177 -5.29 -2.75 20.42
N GLN A 178 -6.47 -3.06 19.89
CA GLN A 178 -7.50 -2.06 19.56
C GLN A 178 -8.23 -1.51 20.79
N GLN A 179 -8.29 -2.27 21.88
CA GLN A 179 -8.96 -1.86 23.11
C GLN A 179 -7.98 -1.29 24.16
N ASP A 180 -6.72 -1.12 23.78
CA ASP A 180 -5.70 -0.58 24.67
C ASP A 180 -6.06 0.86 25.10
N LYS A 181 -6.03 1.12 26.40
CA LYS A 181 -6.34 2.44 26.98
C LYS A 181 -5.14 3.38 26.93
N ASP A 182 -3.93 2.83 26.91
CA ASP A 182 -2.69 3.61 26.92
C ASP A 182 -2.39 4.20 25.53
N ILE A 183 -2.92 3.57 24.47
CA ILE A 183 -2.77 4.02 23.08
C ILE A 183 -4.16 4.20 22.44
N PRO A 184 -4.91 5.26 22.82
CA PRO A 184 -6.25 5.48 22.32
C PRO A 184 -6.24 5.75 20.81
N GLY A 185 -7.24 5.19 20.11
CA GLY A 185 -7.38 5.37 18.66
C GLY A 185 -6.53 4.42 17.81
N SER A 186 -5.90 3.41 18.42
CA SER A 186 -5.21 2.34 17.69
C SER A 186 -6.21 1.54 16.84
N VAL A 187 -5.93 1.41 15.54
CA VAL A 187 -6.75 0.60 14.61
C VAL A 187 -5.86 -0.43 13.94
N VAL A 188 -6.15 -1.70 14.20
CA VAL A 188 -5.42 -2.81 13.58
C VAL A 188 -6.01 -3.09 12.19
N ARG A 189 -5.26 -2.73 11.14
CA ARG A 189 -5.66 -2.96 9.74
C ARG A 189 -5.28 -4.34 9.20
N SER A 190 -4.47 -5.11 9.94
CA SER A 190 -4.02 -6.43 9.54
C SER A 190 -3.85 -7.30 10.78
N SER A 191 -4.65 -8.37 10.86
CA SER A 191 -4.66 -9.30 11.99
C SER A 191 -3.73 -10.50 11.81
N THR A 192 -2.94 -10.54 10.73
CA THR A 192 -2.13 -11.73 10.37
C THR A 192 -0.71 -11.70 10.92
N ILE A 193 -0.25 -10.56 11.45
CA ILE A 193 1.14 -10.34 11.90
C ILE A 193 1.29 -9.57 13.23
N PRO A 194 0.37 -9.65 14.22
CA PRO A 194 0.55 -8.93 15.49
C PRO A 194 1.84 -9.34 16.23
N GLU A 195 2.28 -10.58 16.09
CA GLU A 195 3.48 -11.11 16.72
C GLU A 195 4.79 -10.53 16.16
N GLU A 196 4.77 -9.99 14.93
CA GLU A 196 5.95 -9.40 14.30
C GLU A 196 6.33 -8.06 14.96
N LEU A 197 5.40 -7.40 15.66
CA LEU A 197 5.69 -6.17 16.40
C LEU A 197 6.81 -6.37 17.44
N GLY A 198 6.87 -7.55 18.06
CA GLY A 198 7.92 -7.90 19.02
C GLY A 198 9.27 -8.29 18.38
N ARG A 199 9.33 -8.40 17.04
CA ARG A 199 10.52 -8.83 16.29
C ARG A 199 11.14 -7.71 15.44
N ILE A 200 10.66 -6.47 15.58
CA ILE A 200 11.15 -5.33 14.82
C ILE A 200 12.57 -4.97 15.28
N GLY A 201 13.55 -5.04 14.36
CA GLY A 201 14.94 -4.62 14.62
C GLY A 201 15.29 -3.21 14.13
N TYR A 202 14.50 -2.67 13.20
CA TYR A 202 14.71 -1.36 12.61
C TYR A 202 13.40 -0.60 12.56
N LEU A 203 13.41 0.64 13.03
CA LEU A 203 12.29 1.57 12.94
C LEU A 203 12.65 2.65 11.92
N LEU A 204 11.94 2.67 10.80
CA LEU A 204 12.01 3.75 9.82
C LEU A 204 10.88 4.73 10.14
N ALA A 205 11.24 5.97 10.48
CA ALA A 205 10.28 7.01 10.80
C ALA A 205 10.39 8.14 9.78
N ASP A 206 9.24 8.62 9.30
CA ASP A 206 9.19 9.83 8.51
C ASP A 206 9.35 11.07 9.41
N LYS A 207 9.90 12.16 8.89
CA LYS A 207 10.10 13.39 9.65
C LYS A 207 8.78 14.14 9.78
N THR A 208 8.19 14.51 8.64
CA THR A 208 7.00 15.37 8.59
C THR A 208 5.77 14.57 8.95
N GLY A 209 4.92 15.09 9.84
CA GLY A 209 3.67 14.43 10.25
C GLY A 209 3.83 13.20 11.16
N THR A 210 5.06 12.71 11.39
CA THR A 210 5.34 11.63 12.37
C THR A 210 6.23 12.12 13.51
N LEU A 211 7.46 12.55 13.24
CA LEU A 211 8.37 13.05 14.28
C LEU A 211 8.06 14.50 14.68
N THR A 212 7.66 15.33 13.71
CA THR A 212 7.33 16.73 13.95
C THR A 212 5.85 16.99 13.78
N GLN A 213 5.27 17.72 14.74
CA GLN A 213 3.96 18.35 14.55
C GLN A 213 4.09 19.48 13.54
N ASN A 214 3.10 19.67 12.67
CA ASN A 214 3.06 20.75 11.67
C ASN A 214 2.70 22.09 12.33
N VAL A 215 3.43 22.47 13.39
CA VAL A 215 3.28 23.69 14.17
C VAL A 215 4.66 24.30 14.36
N MET A 216 4.88 25.49 13.80
CA MET A 216 6.14 26.22 13.95
C MET A 216 5.99 27.30 15.02
N VAL A 217 6.74 27.14 16.11
CA VAL A 217 6.80 28.11 17.21
C VAL A 217 8.15 28.79 17.16
N PHE A 218 8.16 30.12 17.02
CA PHE A 218 9.39 30.90 17.10
C PHE A 218 9.93 30.85 18.53
N LYS A 219 11.13 30.27 18.71
CA LYS A 219 11.86 30.28 19.98
C LYS A 219 12.96 31.35 19.91
N ARG A 220 13.08 32.12 20.99
CA ARG A 220 14.09 33.16 21.18
C ARG A 220 15.42 32.57 21.63
#